data_AF-A0A920E9D8-F1
#
_entry.id   AF-A0A920E9D8-F1
#
_cell.length_a   1.000
_cell.length_b   1.000
_cell.length_c   1.000
_cell.angle_alpha   90.00
_cell.angle_beta   90.00
_cell.angle_gamma   90.00
#
_symmetry.space_group_name_H-M   'P 1'
#
loop_
_entity.id
_entity.type
_entity.pdbx_description
1 polymer ?
#
loop_
_entity_poly.entity_id
_entity_poly.type
_entity_poly.pdbx_seq_one_letter_code
_entity_poly.pdbx_strand_id
1 'polypeptide(L)'
;MANVFHAGDGNLHPLILYRYDIPEEVENAHLAGEEILSICVEYGGSLSGEHGIGLEKASWMDSLYSSEDLENMIRVREFFNPGELLNPGKIFPQPGRCAEVKHPAAVPEGMEKPRMVAAKSGIAV
;
A
#
# COMPACT_ATOMS: atom_id res chain seq x y z
N MET A 1 17.59 5.64 -5.65
CA MET A 1 16.97 4.44 -5.06
C MET A 1 17.86 3.95 -3.93
N ALA A 2 17.31 3.76 -2.73
CA ALA A 2 18.03 3.20 -1.59
C ALA A 2 17.28 1.94 -1.14
N ASN A 3 17.88 0.77 -1.31
CA ASN A 3 17.25 -0.49 -0.92
C ASN A 3 17.98 -1.03 0.31
N VAL A 4 17.22 -1.32 1.36
CA VAL A 4 17.68 -2.14 2.48
C VAL A 4 16.93 -3.47 2.37
N PHE A 5 17.59 -4.59 2.60
CA PHE A 5 16.95 -5.90 2.49
C PHE A 5 17.48 -6.86 3.55
N HIS A 6 16.60 -7.74 4.01
CA HIS A 6 16.95 -8.87 4.84
C HIS A 6 17.20 -10.07 3.92
N ALA A 7 18.46 -10.28 3.56
CA ALA A 7 18.83 -11.33 2.60
C ALA A 7 18.48 -12.76 3.07
N GLY A 8 18.33 -12.97 4.39
CA GLY A 8 18.09 -14.29 4.97
C GLY A 8 16.66 -14.81 4.83
N ASP A 9 15.68 -13.90 4.71
CA ASP A 9 14.25 -14.25 4.61
C ASP A 9 13.60 -13.71 3.33
N GLY A 10 14.34 -12.98 2.49
CA GLY A 10 13.86 -12.44 1.21
C GLY A 10 13.20 -11.06 1.33
N ASN A 11 13.18 -10.46 2.52
CA ASN A 11 12.38 -9.27 2.78
C ASN A 11 13.02 -7.98 2.25
N LEU A 12 12.39 -7.34 1.25
CA LEU A 12 12.91 -6.11 0.61
C LEU A 12 12.22 -4.84 1.16
N HIS A 13 13.03 -3.81 1.43
CA HIS A 13 12.58 -2.49 1.85
C HIS A 13 12.94 -1.46 0.76
N PRO A 14 12.13 -1.36 -0.31
CA PRO A 14 12.32 -0.34 -1.32
C PRO A 14 12.02 1.05 -0.73
N LEU A 15 12.96 1.98 -0.90
CA LEU A 15 12.75 3.39 -0.56
C LEU A 15 12.87 4.25 -1.82
N ILE A 16 11.74 4.87 -2.18
CA ILE A 16 11.62 5.78 -3.31
C ILE A 16 11.70 7.20 -2.76
N LEU A 17 12.78 7.90 -3.13
CA LEU A 17 13.00 9.28 -2.74
C LEU A 17 12.39 10.21 -3.78
N TYR A 18 11.57 11.15 -3.35
CA TYR A 18 10.90 12.10 -4.23
C TYR A 18 10.59 13.41 -3.49
N ARG A 19 10.30 14.45 -4.27
CA ARG A 19 9.82 15.73 -3.77
C ARG A 19 8.31 15.72 -3.67
N TYR A 20 7.79 15.73 -2.44
CA TYR A 20 6.33 15.74 -2.22
C TYR A 20 5.64 17.03 -2.67
N ASP A 21 6.40 18.13 -2.86
CA ASP A 21 5.87 19.40 -3.35
C ASP A 21 5.76 19.47 -4.88
N ILE A 22 6.21 18.42 -5.59
CA ILE A 22 6.06 18.26 -7.03
C ILE A 22 5.05 17.13 -7.30
N PRO A 23 3.81 17.44 -7.72
CA PRO A 23 2.75 16.43 -7.90
C PRO A 23 3.14 15.28 -8.85
N GLU A 24 3.88 15.58 -9.90
CA GLU A 24 4.38 14.57 -10.85
C GLU A 24 5.36 13.59 -10.20
N GLU A 25 6.24 14.06 -9.30
CA GLU A 25 7.16 13.18 -8.58
C GLU A 25 6.42 12.29 -7.58
N VAL A 26 5.33 12.78 -6.97
CA VAL A 26 4.45 11.97 -6.10
C VAL A 26 3.82 10.84 -6.92
N GLU A 27 3.25 11.16 -8.08
CA GLU A 27 2.61 10.19 -8.96
C GLU A 27 3.61 9.15 -9.46
N ASN A 28 4.79 9.59 -9.92
CA ASN A 28 5.85 8.69 -10.35
C ASN A 28 6.35 7.79 -9.21
N ALA A 29 6.37 8.27 -7.96
CA ALA A 29 6.72 7.45 -6.82
C ALA A 29 5.68 6.36 -6.52
N HIS A 30 4.38 6.66 -6.70
CA HIS A 30 3.33 5.64 -6.58
C HIS A 30 3.45 4.60 -7.70
N LEU A 31 3.55 5.03 -8.97
CA LEU A 31 3.68 4.11 -10.11
C LEU A 31 4.89 3.18 -9.98
N ALA A 32 6.03 3.71 -9.54
CA ALA A 32 7.21 2.89 -9.28
C ALA A 32 6.97 1.88 -8.13
N GLY A 33 6.20 2.26 -7.11
CA GLY A 33 5.80 1.35 -6.04
C GLY A 33 4.88 0.22 -6.54
N GLU A 34 3.92 0.55 -7.40
CA GLU A 34 3.01 -0.42 -8.01
C GLU A 34 3.76 -1.40 -8.92
N GLU A 35 4.73 -0.92 -9.70
CA GLU A 35 5.56 -1.76 -10.57
C GLU A 35 6.42 -2.74 -9.74
N ILE A 36 7.04 -2.25 -8.66
CA ILE A 36 7.82 -3.11 -7.74
C ILE A 36 6.93 -4.21 -7.14
N LEU A 37 5.75 -3.85 -6.61
CA LEU A 37 4.84 -4.83 -6.01
C LEU A 37 4.32 -5.84 -7.04
N SER A 38 4.02 -5.38 -8.26
CA SER A 38 3.56 -6.26 -9.36
C SER A 38 4.63 -7.28 -9.74
N ILE A 39 5.89 -6.86 -9.85
CA ILE A 39 7.02 -7.76 -10.10
C ILE A 39 7.17 -8.75 -8.95
N CYS A 40 7.10 -8.30 -7.68
CA CYS A 40 7.19 -9.22 -6.54
C CYS A 40 6.12 -10.32 -6.62
N VAL A 41 4.86 -9.97 -6.92
CA VAL A 41 3.76 -10.94 -7.07
C VAL A 41 3.99 -11.87 -8.27
N GLU A 42 4.42 -11.35 -9.43
CA GLU A 42 4.69 -12.15 -10.63
C GLU A 42 5.75 -13.24 -10.38
N TYR A 43 6.75 -12.94 -9.55
CA TYR A 43 7.82 -13.87 -9.18
C TYR A 43 7.48 -14.75 -7.96
N GLY A 44 6.22 -14.78 -7.54
CA GLY A 44 5.73 -15.64 -6.47
C GLY A 44 5.93 -15.10 -5.05
N GLY A 45 6.22 -13.80 -4.93
CA GLY A 45 6.31 -13.09 -3.66
C GLY A 45 4.97 -12.68 -3.07
N SER A 46 5.01 -11.83 -2.05
CA SER A 46 3.86 -11.31 -1.29
C SER A 46 3.76 -9.79 -1.37
N LEU A 47 2.54 -9.25 -1.25
CA LEU A 47 2.27 -7.82 -1.13
C LEU A 47 2.76 -7.22 0.20
N SER A 48 2.94 -8.07 1.20
CA SER A 48 3.39 -7.64 2.53
C SER A 48 4.22 -8.70 3.25
N GLY A 49 5.41 -8.30 3.71
CA GLY A 49 6.21 -9.07 4.67
C GLY A 49 5.92 -8.74 6.14
N GLU A 50 5.80 -7.44 6.50
CA GLU A 50 5.59 -6.99 7.89
C GLU A 50 4.49 -5.93 8.09
N HIS A 51 4.18 -5.10 7.09
CA HIS A 51 3.34 -3.90 7.28
C HIS A 51 1.82 -4.11 7.08
N GLY A 52 1.44 -5.29 6.60
CA GLY A 52 0.07 -5.61 6.20
C GLY A 52 -0.36 -4.94 4.87
N ILE A 53 -1.65 -5.08 4.60
CA ILE A 53 -2.31 -4.65 3.34
C ILE A 53 -2.89 -3.23 3.47
N GLY A 54 -3.61 -2.96 4.56
CA GLY A 54 -4.19 -1.63 4.82
C GLY A 54 -5.21 -1.20 3.77
N LEU A 55 -5.16 0.07 3.36
CA LEU A 55 -5.91 0.60 2.19
C LEU A 55 -5.06 0.52 0.93
N GLU A 56 -3.79 0.91 1.08
CA GLU A 56 -2.84 1.10 -0.01
C GLU A 56 -2.73 -0.14 -0.89
N LYS A 57 -2.72 -1.35 -0.32
CA LYS A 57 -2.50 -2.58 -1.08
C LYS A 57 -3.78 -3.40 -1.30
N ALA A 58 -4.92 -2.90 -0.84
CA ALA A 58 -6.17 -3.67 -0.83
C ALA A 58 -6.63 -4.06 -2.25
N SER A 59 -6.44 -3.16 -3.23
CA SER A 59 -6.78 -3.42 -4.64
C SER A 59 -5.91 -4.48 -5.32
N TRP A 60 -4.75 -4.82 -4.75
CA TRP A 60 -3.86 -5.84 -5.29
C TRP A 60 -4.10 -7.24 -4.70
N MET A 61 -4.98 -7.38 -3.72
CA MET A 61 -5.25 -8.69 -3.10
C MET A 61 -5.74 -9.74 -4.11
N ASP A 62 -6.47 -9.32 -5.14
CA ASP A 62 -6.91 -10.17 -6.25
C ASP A 62 -5.74 -10.70 -7.10
N SER A 63 -4.54 -10.10 -6.99
CA SER A 63 -3.32 -10.57 -7.66
C SER A 63 -2.64 -11.73 -6.93
N LEU A 64 -2.93 -11.94 -5.64
CA LEU A 64 -2.36 -13.02 -4.83
C LEU A 64 -3.35 -14.14 -4.50
N TYR A 65 -4.62 -13.79 -4.34
CA TYR A 65 -5.62 -14.69 -3.81
C TYR A 65 -6.72 -14.91 -4.84
N SER A 66 -7.24 -16.14 -4.90
CA SER A 66 -8.42 -16.40 -5.71
C SER A 66 -9.65 -15.74 -5.11
N SER A 67 -10.69 -15.57 -5.92
CA SER A 67 -11.97 -15.04 -5.43
C SER A 67 -12.57 -15.91 -4.31
N GLU A 68 -12.34 -17.22 -4.34
CA GLU A 68 -12.77 -18.15 -3.28
C GLU A 68 -11.99 -17.92 -1.96
N ASP A 69 -10.68 -17.70 -2.04
CA ASP A 69 -9.86 -17.38 -0.88
C ASP A 69 -10.33 -16.07 -0.22
N LEU A 70 -10.54 -15.03 -1.02
CA LEU A 70 -10.99 -13.73 -0.53
C LEU A 70 -12.38 -13.80 0.08
N GLU A 71 -13.30 -14.54 -0.54
CA GLU A 71 -14.64 -14.77 0.01
C GLU A 71 -14.55 -15.46 1.38
N ASN A 72 -13.70 -16.48 1.52
CA ASN A 72 -13.49 -17.17 2.80
C ASN A 72 -12.92 -16.23 3.87
N MET A 73 -11.93 -15.40 3.52
CA MET A 73 -11.39 -14.39 4.45
C MET A 73 -12.47 -13.37 4.88
N ILE A 74 -13.31 -12.93 3.94
CA ILE A 74 -14.41 -11.99 4.22
C ILE A 74 -15.44 -12.63 5.16
N ARG A 75 -15.82 -13.89 4.95
CA ARG A 75 -16.75 -14.61 5.83
C ARG A 75 -16.25 -14.70 7.27
N VAL A 76 -14.95 -14.95 7.46
CA VAL A 76 -14.35 -14.94 8.80
C VAL A 76 -14.45 -13.56 9.44
N ARG A 77 -14.15 -12.48 8.69
CA ARG A 77 -14.31 -11.11 9.19
C ARG A 77 -15.76 -10.82 9.59
N GLU A 78 -16.72 -11.15 8.73
CA GLU A 78 -18.14 -10.90 8.96
C GLU A 78 -18.68 -11.63 10.19
N PHE A 79 -18.21 -12.86 10.43
CA PHE A 79 -18.57 -13.62 11.63
C PHE A 79 -18.21 -12.86 12.93
N PHE A 80 -17.03 -12.23 12.99
CA PHE A 80 -16.59 -11.45 14.15
C PHE A 80 -16.98 -9.97 14.11
N ASN A 81 -17.45 -9.47 12.96
CA ASN A 81 -17.77 -8.05 12.73
C ASN A 81 -19.09 -7.88 11.95
N PRO A 82 -20.23 -8.38 12.48
CA PRO A 82 -21.50 -8.40 11.75
C PRO A 82 -22.06 -7.01 11.43
N GLY A 83 -21.60 -5.97 12.11
CA GLY A 83 -21.99 -4.57 11.87
C GLY A 83 -20.98 -3.74 11.07
N GLU A 84 -19.91 -4.36 10.57
CA GLU A 84 -18.82 -3.68 9.84
C GLU A 84 -18.17 -2.49 10.60
N LEU A 85 -18.18 -2.52 11.93
CA LEU A 85 -17.69 -1.40 12.76
C LEU A 85 -16.17 -1.45 12.99
N LEU A 86 -15.54 -2.62 12.80
CA LEU A 86 -14.11 -2.80 13.00
C LEU A 86 -13.32 -2.43 11.72
N ASN A 87 -13.01 -1.14 11.59
CA ASN A 87 -12.10 -0.59 10.57
C ASN A 87 -12.53 -0.87 9.11
N PRO A 88 -13.70 -0.34 8.69
CA PRO A 88 -14.27 -0.62 7.37
C PRO A 88 -13.35 -0.16 6.22
N GLY A 89 -13.44 -0.88 5.10
CA GLY A 89 -12.69 -0.59 3.87
C GLY A 89 -11.22 -1.02 3.86
N LYS A 90 -10.68 -1.60 4.94
CA LYS A 90 -9.31 -2.14 4.95
C LYS A 90 -9.24 -3.58 4.44
N ILE A 91 -8.04 -3.97 4.00
CA ILE A 91 -7.60 -5.32 3.61
C ILE A 91 -8.21 -5.78 2.29
N PHE A 92 -9.53 -5.76 2.14
CA PHE A 92 -10.20 -6.36 0.99
C PHE A 92 -10.46 -5.36 -0.14
N PRO A 93 -10.35 -5.78 -1.42
CA PRO A 93 -10.76 -4.97 -2.55
C PRO A 93 -12.19 -4.45 -2.34
N GLN A 94 -12.39 -3.16 -2.58
CA GLN A 94 -13.71 -2.54 -2.53
C GLN A 94 -14.17 -2.26 -3.96
N PRO A 95 -15.43 -2.57 -4.34
CA PRO A 95 -15.96 -2.07 -5.60
C PRO A 95 -15.87 -0.54 -5.57
N GLY A 96 -15.24 0.03 -6.60
CA GLY A 96 -14.82 1.43 -6.65
C GLY A 96 -15.96 2.37 -6.26
N ARG A 97 -15.93 2.85 -5.02
CA ARG A 97 -16.70 4.03 -4.64
C ARG A 97 -15.84 5.24 -4.98
N CYS A 98 -16.41 6.22 -5.65
CA CYS A 98 -15.81 7.54 -5.80
C CYS A 98 -15.50 8.10 -4.40
N ALA A 99 -14.28 7.90 -3.93
CA ALA A 99 -13.81 8.46 -2.68
C ALA A 99 -13.33 9.88 -2.96
N GLU A 100 -13.98 10.87 -2.37
CA GLU A 100 -13.41 12.21 -2.25
C GLU A 100 -12.08 12.09 -1.49
N VAL A 101 -10.98 12.22 -2.22
CA VAL A 101 -9.65 12.35 -1.61
C VAL A 101 -9.62 13.70 -0.91
N LYS A 102 -9.69 13.70 0.42
CA LYS A 102 -9.37 14.90 1.18
C LYS A 102 -7.89 15.21 0.98
N HIS A 103 -7.62 16.28 0.23
CA HIS A 103 -6.26 16.81 0.12
C HIS A 103 -5.73 17.13 1.53
N PRO A 104 -4.46 16.81 1.83
CA PRO A 104 -3.86 17.14 3.11
C PRO A 104 -3.95 18.66 3.35
N ALA A 105 -4.17 19.03 4.62
CA ALA A 105 -4.24 20.43 5.02
C ALA A 105 -2.97 21.19 4.61
N ALA A 106 -3.15 22.44 4.19
CA ALA A 106 -2.05 23.32 3.86
C ALA A 106 -1.08 23.42 5.05
N VAL A 107 0.22 23.29 4.76
CA VAL A 107 1.27 23.42 5.78
C VAL A 107 1.31 24.87 6.29
N PRO A 108 1.41 25.10 7.62
CA PRO A 108 1.49 26.44 8.20
C PRO A 108 2.63 27.30 7.61
N GLU A 109 2.36 28.59 7.41
CA GLU A 109 3.37 29.57 6.97
C GLU A 109 4.55 29.61 7.96
N GLY A 110 5.79 29.55 7.43
CA GLY A 110 7.03 29.68 8.20
C GLY A 110 7.72 28.37 8.60
N MET A 111 7.14 27.19 8.31
CA MET A 111 7.82 25.91 8.51
C MET A 111 8.66 25.56 7.28
N GLU A 112 9.99 25.43 7.45
CA GLU A 112 10.87 24.97 6.38
C GLU A 112 10.59 23.48 6.11
N LYS A 113 9.95 23.20 4.98
CA LYS A 113 9.51 21.85 4.64
C LYS A 113 10.71 21.02 4.16
N PRO A 114 10.82 19.73 4.53
CA PRO A 114 11.89 18.88 4.02
C PRO A 114 11.80 18.85 2.50
N ARG A 115 12.87 19.21 1.79
CA ARG A 115 12.85 19.28 0.31
C ARG A 115 12.62 17.93 -0.35
N MET A 116 12.86 16.84 0.36
CA MET A 116 12.77 15.47 -0.10
C MET A 116 12.10 14.62 0.97
N VAL A 117 11.25 13.70 0.55
CA VAL A 117 10.66 12.67 1.40
C VAL A 117 10.96 11.29 0.82
N ALA A 118 10.82 10.25 1.64
CA ALA A 118 10.87 8.87 1.19
C ALA A 118 9.46 8.26 1.28
N ALA A 119 8.97 7.70 0.19
CA ALA A 119 7.85 6.76 0.22
C ALA A 119 8.41 5.37 0.43
N LYS A 120 7.80 4.63 1.36
CA LYS A 120 8.02 3.20 1.52
C LYS A 120 6.88 2.51 0.78
N SER A 121 7.16 1.95 -0.40
CA SER A 121 6.15 1.35 -1.29
C SER A 121 5.66 -0.02 -0.82
N GLY A 122 5.59 -0.24 0.50
CA GLY A 122 5.36 -1.57 1.06
C GLY A 122 6.62 -2.41 1.12
N ILE A 123 6.52 -3.50 1.88
CA ILE A 123 7.55 -4.49 2.05
C ILE A 123 7.08 -5.74 1.35
N ALA A 124 7.82 -6.22 0.37
CA ALA A 124 7.50 -7.45 -0.34
C ALA A 124 8.57 -8.50 -0.01
N VAL A 125 8.12 -9.74 0.14
CA VAL A 125 8.94 -10.95 0.31
C VAL A 125 8.82 -11.77 -0.95
#